data_AF-A0A061P7X1-F1
#
_entry.id   AF-A0A061P7X1-F1
#
_cell.length_a   1.000
_cell.length_b   1.000
_cell.length_c   1.000
_cell.angle_alpha   90.00
_cell.angle_beta   90.00
_cell.angle_gamma   90.00
#
_symmetry.space_group_name_H-M   'P 1'
#
loop_
_entity.id
_entity.type
_entity.pdbx_description
1 polymer ?
#
loop_
_entity_poly.entity_id
_entity_poly.type
_entity_poly.pdbx_seq_one_letter_code
_entity_poly.pdbx_strand_id
1 'polypeptide(L)'
;MALELLDRIHVDVMTLDIEMPVMDGLETLIQVMHSHPLPVIMVSSHTDKGAKKTLQAMEYGAIDVVLKPSHPKDYQKGELEQQLITKLLEASKVDVKKLRAISKRMTGQLSPLPLHAPKKTIIAIGTSTGGPRALQAILTRLPNTFPFPIVIVQHMPAPFTKTFADRLHGITSIGVQEAVHDKKLESGRAYIAKAGAHLTIEEKGGGLYMFCDAPPDPGEYHRPSVNRLFTSLSQISNVQVMAFVLTGMGSDGKEGAKSLKENGNAP
;
A
#
# COMPACT_ATOMS: atom_id res chain seq x y z
N MET A 1 23.04 20.03 -13.78
CA MET A 1 21.72 19.34 -13.70
C MET A 1 21.52 18.75 -12.31
N ALA A 2 20.29 18.43 -11.89
CA ALA A 2 19.96 18.01 -10.52
C ALA A 2 20.85 16.87 -9.97
N LEU A 3 21.33 15.95 -10.82
CA LEU A 3 22.25 14.88 -10.43
C LEU A 3 23.63 15.39 -9.98
N GLU A 4 24.17 16.44 -10.60
CA GLU A 4 25.46 17.04 -10.22
C GLU A 4 25.39 17.75 -8.86
N LEU A 5 24.19 18.17 -8.44
CA LEU A 5 24.00 18.75 -7.11
C LEU A 5 24.13 17.68 -6.03
N LEU A 6 23.74 16.43 -6.30
CA LEU A 6 23.85 15.34 -5.33
C LEU A 6 25.30 15.04 -4.91
N ASP A 7 26.27 15.34 -5.78
CA ASP A 7 27.70 15.23 -5.46
C ASP A 7 28.20 16.35 -4.52
N ARG A 8 27.44 17.45 -4.42
CA ARG A 8 27.86 18.70 -3.74
C ARG A 8 27.11 18.95 -2.44
N ILE A 9 25.88 18.46 -2.31
CA ILE A 9 25.04 18.66 -1.14
C ILE A 9 24.52 17.35 -0.59
N HIS A 10 24.37 17.28 0.73
CA HIS A 10 23.67 16.18 1.36
C HIS A 10 22.16 16.36 1.19
N VAL A 11 21.49 15.33 0.69
CA VAL A 11 20.03 15.33 0.47
C VAL A 11 19.42 14.17 1.23
N ASP A 12 18.59 14.49 2.23
CA ASP A 12 17.88 13.48 3.02
C ASP A 12 16.70 12.86 2.28
N VAL A 13 15.99 13.66 1.48
CA VAL A 13 14.83 13.24 0.68
C VAL A 13 14.77 14.06 -0.60
N MET A 14 14.41 13.41 -1.71
CA MET A 14 14.16 14.05 -2.98
C MET A 14 12.68 13.90 -3.37
N THR A 15 12.09 14.99 -3.84
CA THR A 15 10.86 14.94 -4.63
C THR A 15 11.22 14.94 -6.11
N LEU A 16 10.52 14.14 -6.91
CA LEU A 16 10.85 13.99 -8.32
C LEU A 16 9.58 13.97 -9.17
N ASP A 17 9.45 14.95 -10.05
CA ASP A 17 8.37 14.99 -11.03
C ASP A 17 8.55 13.85 -12.05
N ILE A 18 7.48 13.10 -12.33
CA ILE A 18 7.49 12.05 -13.36
C ILE A 18 7.64 12.65 -14.77
N GLU A 19 7.03 13.80 -15.00
CA GLU A 19 6.96 14.43 -16.31
C GLU A 19 7.95 15.60 -16.37
N MET A 20 9.15 15.32 -16.87
CA MET A 20 10.21 16.29 -17.06
C MET A 20 10.70 16.29 -18.52
N PRO A 21 11.14 17.44 -19.04
CA PRO A 21 11.73 17.53 -20.38
C PRO A 21 13.12 16.88 -20.42
N VAL A 22 13.54 16.43 -21.62
CA VAL A 22 14.84 15.80 -21.92
C VAL A 22 15.02 14.41 -21.31
N MET A 23 15.09 14.30 -19.98
CA MET A 23 15.16 13.05 -19.23
C MET A 23 13.96 12.99 -18.29
N ASP A 24 13.17 11.92 -18.38
CA ASP A 24 11.97 11.84 -17.56
C ASP A 24 12.30 11.49 -16.09
N GLY A 25 11.30 11.64 -15.21
CA GLY A 25 11.48 11.37 -13.78
C GLY A 25 11.81 9.91 -13.47
N LEU A 26 11.37 8.97 -14.31
CA LEU A 26 11.65 7.55 -14.10
C LEU A 26 13.11 7.24 -14.42
N GLU A 27 13.62 7.74 -15.54
CA GLU A 27 15.03 7.64 -15.92
C GLU A 27 15.93 8.30 -14.88
N THR A 28 15.55 9.50 -14.41
CA THR A 28 16.27 10.21 -13.36
C THR A 28 16.31 9.40 -12.07
N LEU A 29 15.16 8.82 -11.65
CA LEU A 29 15.09 7.97 -10.46
C LEU A 29 16.03 6.77 -10.56
N ILE A 30 16.06 6.09 -11.72
CA ILE A 30 16.94 4.93 -11.92
C ILE A 30 18.40 5.33 -11.73
N GLN A 31 18.81 6.49 -12.25
CA GLN A 31 20.16 7.00 -12.06
C GLN A 31 20.45 7.36 -10.59
N VAL A 32 19.53 8.07 -9.92
CA VAL A 32 19.65 8.39 -8.49
C VAL A 32 19.78 7.11 -7.65
N MET A 33 18.92 6.12 -7.87
CA MET A 33 18.97 4.85 -7.13
C MET A 33 20.22 4.01 -7.46
N HIS A 34 20.89 4.27 -8.57
CA HIS A 34 22.16 3.65 -8.92
C HIS A 34 23.36 4.35 -8.24
N SER A 35 23.50 5.66 -8.43
CA SER A 35 24.69 6.43 -7.99
C SER A 35 24.56 6.94 -6.56
N HIS A 36 23.37 7.42 -6.16
CA HIS A 36 23.10 8.09 -4.89
C HIS A 36 21.80 7.58 -4.25
N PRO A 37 21.73 6.30 -3.80
CA PRO A 37 20.48 5.73 -3.30
C PRO A 37 19.99 6.49 -2.06
N LEU A 38 18.89 7.22 -2.23
CA LEU A 38 18.28 8.08 -1.21
C LEU A 38 16.75 7.99 -1.30
N PRO A 39 16.03 8.41 -0.25
CA PRO A 39 14.57 8.50 -0.25
C PRO A 39 14.00 9.37 -1.38
N VAL A 40 13.25 8.78 -2.32
CA VAL A 40 12.58 9.53 -3.40
C VAL A 40 11.07 9.40 -3.31
N ILE A 41 10.37 10.53 -3.38
CA ILE A 41 8.91 10.62 -3.51
C ILE A 41 8.56 11.14 -4.90
N MET A 42 7.79 10.37 -5.64
CA MET A 42 7.37 10.76 -6.98
C MET A 42 6.24 11.79 -6.92
N VAL A 43 6.26 12.76 -7.82
CA VAL A 43 5.19 13.74 -8.01
C VAL A 43 4.54 13.46 -9.36
N SER A 44 3.31 12.95 -9.35
CA SER A 44 2.64 12.44 -10.55
C SER A 44 1.39 13.25 -10.92
N SER A 45 1.09 13.31 -12.22
CA SER A 45 -0.21 13.77 -12.72
C SER A 45 -1.33 12.76 -12.41
N HIS A 46 -2.58 13.20 -12.52
CA HIS A 46 -3.80 12.40 -12.30
C HIS A 46 -4.13 11.44 -13.47
N THR A 47 -3.20 11.22 -14.39
CA THR A 47 -3.44 10.43 -15.61
C THR A 47 -3.13 8.94 -15.39
N ASP A 48 -3.82 8.04 -16.10
CA ASP A 48 -3.51 6.60 -16.08
C ASP A 48 -2.07 6.31 -16.50
N LYS A 49 -1.54 7.10 -17.45
CA LYS A 49 -0.14 7.03 -17.87
C LYS A 49 0.81 7.40 -16.73
N GLY A 50 0.50 8.46 -15.99
CA GLY A 50 1.22 8.87 -14.78
C GLY A 50 1.17 7.78 -13.70
N ALA A 51 0.00 7.18 -13.49
CA ALA A 51 -0.18 6.08 -12.53
C ALA A 51 0.71 4.87 -12.84
N LYS A 52 0.73 4.43 -14.11
CA LYS A 52 1.60 3.32 -14.55
C LYS A 52 3.08 3.63 -14.36
N LYS A 53 3.53 4.81 -14.78
CA LYS A 53 4.93 5.25 -14.59
C LYS A 53 5.31 5.36 -13.11
N THR A 54 4.40 5.81 -12.27
CA THR A 54 4.64 5.89 -10.81
C THR A 54 4.84 4.52 -10.20
N LEU A 55 4.03 3.54 -10.58
CA LEU A 55 4.18 2.18 -10.04
C LEU A 55 5.49 1.55 -10.51
N GLN A 56 5.91 1.81 -11.75
CA GLN A 56 7.26 1.45 -12.20
C GLN A 56 8.33 2.15 -11.35
N ALA A 57 8.16 3.45 -11.05
CA ALA A 57 9.10 4.18 -10.20
C ALA A 57 9.23 3.54 -8.80
N MET A 58 8.14 3.06 -8.22
CA MET A 58 8.19 2.34 -6.93
C MET A 58 9.04 1.05 -7.00
N GLU A 59 9.01 0.33 -8.13
CA GLU A 59 9.87 -0.84 -8.35
C GLU A 59 11.34 -0.48 -8.45
N TYR A 60 11.65 0.64 -9.08
CA TYR A 60 13.03 1.15 -9.18
C TYR A 60 13.52 1.79 -7.88
N GLY A 61 12.66 1.92 -6.87
CA GLY A 61 13.06 2.25 -5.51
C GLY A 61 12.41 3.49 -4.93
N ALA A 62 11.50 4.17 -5.64
CA ALA A 62 10.71 5.25 -5.04
C ALA A 62 9.93 4.73 -3.82
N ILE A 63 9.87 5.56 -2.80
CA ILE A 63 9.24 5.20 -1.51
C ILE A 63 7.74 5.43 -1.57
N ASP A 64 7.32 6.48 -2.26
CA ASP A 64 5.93 6.93 -2.28
C ASP A 64 5.62 7.83 -3.48
N VAL A 65 4.36 8.22 -3.60
CA VAL A 65 3.84 9.18 -4.58
C VAL A 65 2.96 10.24 -3.93
N VAL A 66 3.03 11.44 -4.50
CA VAL A 66 2.09 12.55 -4.29
C VAL A 66 1.49 12.96 -5.63
N LEU A 67 0.21 13.26 -5.64
CA LEU A 67 -0.46 13.80 -6.82
C LEU A 67 -0.23 15.30 -6.95
N LYS A 68 0.06 15.76 -8.17
CA LYS A 68 0.02 17.18 -8.51
C LYS A 68 -1.41 17.70 -8.37
N PRO A 69 -1.61 18.92 -7.86
CA PRO A 69 -2.94 19.53 -7.84
C PRO A 69 -3.46 19.67 -9.26
N SER A 70 -4.73 19.31 -9.47
CA SER A 70 -5.38 19.39 -10.79
C SER A 70 -6.10 20.71 -10.99
N HIS A 71 -6.49 21.36 -9.88
CA HIS A 71 -7.23 22.61 -9.91
C HIS A 71 -6.62 23.63 -8.93
N PRO A 72 -6.67 24.94 -9.26
CA PRO A 72 -6.21 26.00 -8.37
C PRO A 72 -6.87 25.98 -6.98
N LYS A 73 -8.08 25.43 -6.87
CA LYS A 73 -8.81 25.27 -5.59
C LYS A 73 -8.18 24.24 -4.66
N ASP A 74 -7.38 23.31 -5.17
CA ASP A 74 -6.73 22.25 -4.37
C ASP A 74 -5.68 22.84 -3.40
N TYR A 75 -5.10 23.99 -3.76
CA TYR A 75 -4.18 24.75 -2.90
C TYR A 75 -4.87 25.51 -1.76
N GLN A 76 -6.18 25.75 -1.85
CA GLN A 76 -6.87 26.61 -0.89
C GLN A 76 -7.15 25.94 0.46
N LYS A 77 -7.04 24.61 0.53
CA LYS A 77 -7.37 23.83 1.73
C LYS A 77 -6.16 23.45 2.59
N GLY A 78 -4.92 23.65 2.11
CA GLY A 78 -3.70 23.25 2.84
C GLY A 78 -3.49 21.74 2.99
N GLU A 79 -4.45 20.91 2.57
CA GLU A 79 -4.43 19.46 2.73
C GLU A 79 -3.31 18.82 1.91
N LEU A 80 -3.04 19.32 0.70
CA LEU A 80 -2.00 18.80 -0.17
C LEU A 80 -0.60 19.08 0.39
N GLU A 81 -0.39 20.29 0.91
CA GLU A 81 0.86 20.69 1.56
C GLU A 81 1.12 19.83 2.80
N GLN A 82 0.10 19.61 3.63
CA GLN A 82 0.21 18.72 4.78
C GLN A 82 0.52 17.27 4.39
N GLN A 83 -0.12 16.76 3.33
CA GLN A 83 0.18 15.43 2.80
C GLN A 83 1.62 15.31 2.31
N LEU A 84 2.11 16.31 1.58
CA LEU A 84 3.49 16.34 1.08
C LEU A 84 4.49 16.41 2.24
N ILE A 85 4.29 17.32 3.20
CA ILE A 85 5.16 17.46 4.38
C ILE A 85 5.20 16.14 5.17
N THR A 86 4.05 15.51 5.38
CA THR A 86 3.94 14.25 6.11
C THR A 86 4.74 13.15 5.41
N LYS A 87 4.52 12.96 4.09
CA LYS A 87 5.27 11.97 3.30
C LYS A 87 6.77 12.26 3.25
N LEU A 88 7.19 13.53 3.19
CA LEU A 88 8.60 13.94 3.25
C LEU A 88 9.24 13.55 4.60
N LEU A 89 8.58 13.86 5.71
CA LEU A 89 9.06 13.50 7.05
C LEU A 89 9.07 11.99 7.30
N GLU A 90 8.20 11.25 6.62
CA GLU A 90 8.22 9.78 6.65
C GLU A 90 9.37 9.22 5.83
N ALA A 91 9.53 9.70 4.60
CA ALA A 91 10.56 9.25 3.68
C ALA A 91 11.97 9.54 4.23
N SER A 92 12.18 10.65 4.94
CA SER A 92 13.49 11.00 5.52
C SER A 92 13.98 10.01 6.57
N LYS A 93 13.06 9.25 7.20
CA LYS A 93 13.37 8.22 8.19
C LYS A 93 13.67 6.87 7.56
N VAL A 94 13.49 6.74 6.24
CA VAL A 94 13.67 5.48 5.52
C VAL A 94 15.13 5.26 5.15
N ASP A 95 15.74 4.21 5.71
CA ASP A 95 17.05 3.75 5.28
C ASP A 95 16.94 2.91 3.99
N VAL A 96 17.08 3.58 2.84
CA VAL A 96 16.99 2.97 1.51
C VAL A 96 18.08 1.91 1.30
N LYS A 97 19.28 2.10 1.87
CA LYS A 97 20.39 1.14 1.74
C LYS A 97 20.05 -0.16 2.47
N LYS A 98 19.51 -0.07 3.69
CA LYS A 98 19.03 -1.22 4.45
C LYS A 98 17.88 -1.94 3.75
N LEU A 99 16.91 -1.20 3.19
CA LEU A 99 15.80 -1.80 2.43
C LEU A 99 16.28 -2.57 1.20
N ARG A 100 17.28 -2.05 0.47
CA ARG A 100 17.88 -2.76 -0.67
C ARG A 100 18.62 -4.01 -0.24
N ALA A 101 19.38 -3.94 0.86
CA ALA A 101 20.09 -5.11 1.40
C ALA A 101 19.13 -6.23 1.85
N ILE A 102 18.02 -5.87 2.50
CA ILE A 102 16.97 -6.82 2.91
C ILE A 102 16.33 -7.47 1.67
N SER A 103 15.93 -6.66 0.69
CA SER A 103 15.32 -7.17 -0.56
C SER A 103 16.25 -8.16 -1.28
N LYS A 104 17.56 -7.88 -1.34
CA LYS A 104 18.56 -8.77 -1.93
C LYS A 104 18.73 -10.09 -1.16
N ARG A 105 18.50 -10.10 0.15
CA ARG A 105 18.53 -11.32 0.98
C ARG A 105 17.25 -12.15 0.89
N MET A 106 16.12 -11.55 0.50
CA MET A 106 14.80 -12.18 0.51
C MET A 106 14.43 -12.89 -0.81
N THR A 107 15.40 -13.44 -1.54
CA THR A 107 15.20 -14.03 -2.88
C THR A 107 14.64 -15.47 -2.88
N GLY A 108 14.31 -16.02 -1.71
CA GLY A 108 13.72 -17.36 -1.58
C GLY A 108 12.19 -17.35 -1.50
N GLN A 109 11.54 -18.19 -2.32
CA GLN A 109 10.13 -18.56 -2.14
C GLN A 109 9.94 -19.23 -0.78
N LEU A 110 8.80 -18.95 -0.13
CA LEU A 110 8.44 -19.64 1.10
C LEU A 110 8.13 -21.10 0.77
N SER A 111 8.68 -22.03 1.55
CA SER A 111 8.31 -23.45 1.48
C SER A 111 6.80 -23.61 1.66
N PRO A 112 6.17 -24.64 1.07
CA PRO A 112 4.75 -24.89 1.26
C PRO A 112 4.41 -24.96 2.75
N LEU A 113 3.37 -24.22 3.18
CA LEU A 113 2.83 -24.34 4.52
C LEU A 113 2.38 -25.80 4.76
N PRO A 114 2.65 -26.40 5.93
CA PRO A 114 2.10 -27.71 6.25
C PRO A 114 0.56 -27.70 6.09
N LEU A 115 0.01 -28.74 5.47
CA LEU A 115 -1.41 -28.88 5.07
C LEU A 115 -2.45 -28.79 6.21
N HIS A 116 -2.02 -28.62 7.46
CA HIS A 116 -2.92 -28.39 8.58
C HIS A 116 -3.28 -26.91 8.64
N ALA A 117 -4.12 -26.44 7.71
CA ALA A 117 -4.73 -25.13 7.85
C ALA A 117 -5.57 -25.13 9.14
N PRO A 118 -5.23 -24.32 10.16
CA PRO A 118 -6.10 -24.14 11.33
C PRO A 118 -7.42 -23.48 10.89
N LYS A 119 -8.34 -23.28 11.84
CA LYS A 119 -9.61 -22.52 11.75
C LYS A 119 -9.66 -21.54 10.56
N LYS A 120 -10.82 -21.44 9.88
CA LYS A 120 -11.07 -20.45 8.80
C LYS A 120 -10.36 -19.13 9.12
N THR A 121 -9.30 -18.78 8.39
CA THR A 121 -8.45 -17.63 8.71
C THR A 121 -8.48 -16.61 7.58
N ILE A 122 -8.49 -15.33 7.94
CA ILE A 122 -8.35 -14.20 7.02
C ILE A 122 -7.12 -13.38 7.40
N ILE A 123 -6.36 -12.94 6.39
CA ILE A 123 -5.23 -12.04 6.57
C ILE A 123 -5.70 -10.61 6.28
N ALA A 124 -5.46 -9.68 7.20
CA ALA A 124 -5.75 -8.26 7.03
C ALA A 124 -4.47 -7.44 7.08
N ILE A 125 -4.23 -6.56 6.11
CA ILE A 125 -3.01 -5.75 6.03
C ILE A 125 -3.38 -4.27 5.91
N GLY A 126 -2.85 -3.43 6.80
CA GLY A 126 -2.92 -1.98 6.70
C GLY A 126 -1.54 -1.37 6.43
N THR A 127 -1.44 -0.43 5.48
CA THR A 127 -0.16 0.20 5.13
C THR A 127 -0.33 1.58 4.44
N SER A 128 0.73 2.38 4.43
CA SER A 128 0.78 3.73 3.84
C SER A 128 2.12 3.93 3.10
N THR A 129 2.96 4.88 3.51
CA THR A 129 4.29 5.18 2.93
C THR A 129 5.20 3.95 2.95
N GLY A 130 5.84 3.65 1.81
CA GLY A 130 6.63 2.43 1.62
C GLY A 130 5.81 1.14 1.49
N GLY A 131 4.49 1.22 1.65
CA GLY A 131 3.55 0.11 1.59
C GLY A 131 3.54 -0.63 0.26
N PRO A 132 3.55 0.05 -0.91
CA PRO A 132 3.58 -0.66 -2.20
C PRO A 132 4.76 -1.63 -2.33
N ARG A 133 5.95 -1.18 -1.90
CA ARG A 133 7.17 -2.00 -1.90
C ARG A 133 7.10 -3.14 -0.88
N ALA A 134 6.56 -2.88 0.32
CA ALA A 134 6.38 -3.90 1.35
C ALA A 134 5.40 -4.99 0.89
N LEU A 135 4.25 -4.60 0.33
CA LEU A 135 3.24 -5.51 -0.21
C LEU A 135 3.80 -6.35 -1.36
N GLN A 136 4.53 -5.74 -2.29
CA GLN A 136 5.20 -6.50 -3.35
C GLN A 136 6.17 -7.55 -2.77
N ALA A 137 7.01 -7.17 -1.80
CA ALA A 137 7.96 -8.10 -1.18
C ALA A 137 7.29 -9.25 -0.41
N ILE A 138 6.09 -9.03 0.14
CA ILE A 138 5.31 -10.05 0.84
C ILE A 138 4.59 -10.95 -0.16
N LEU A 139 3.77 -10.37 -1.03
CA LEU A 139 2.83 -11.13 -1.88
C LEU A 139 3.55 -11.94 -2.97
N THR A 140 4.68 -11.47 -3.49
CA THR A 140 5.47 -12.20 -4.52
C THR A 140 6.09 -13.49 -4.00
N ARG A 141 6.17 -13.65 -2.67
CA ARG A 141 6.75 -14.83 -2.02
C ARG A 141 5.71 -15.88 -1.64
N LEU A 142 4.42 -15.55 -1.77
CA LEU A 142 3.33 -16.48 -1.47
C LEU A 142 3.17 -17.51 -2.59
N PRO A 143 3.09 -18.80 -2.27
CA PRO A 143 2.84 -19.83 -3.28
C PRO A 143 1.39 -19.75 -3.79
N ASN A 144 1.12 -20.30 -4.98
CA ASN A 144 -0.24 -20.43 -5.51
C ASN A 144 -1.16 -21.30 -4.63
N THR A 145 -0.59 -22.13 -3.75
CA THR A 145 -1.30 -22.96 -2.76
C THR A 145 -1.62 -22.21 -1.45
N PHE A 146 -1.34 -20.91 -1.36
CA PHE A 146 -1.62 -20.13 -0.16
C PHE A 146 -3.12 -20.19 0.20
N PRO A 147 -3.49 -20.64 1.42
CA PRO A 147 -4.85 -21.11 1.68
C PRO A 147 -5.83 -20.03 2.14
N PHE A 148 -5.37 -18.81 2.43
CA PHE A 148 -6.17 -17.78 3.09
C PHE A 148 -6.48 -16.60 2.16
N PRO A 149 -7.68 -15.99 2.26
CA PRO A 149 -7.94 -14.69 1.65
C PRO A 149 -7.13 -13.58 2.36
N ILE A 150 -6.69 -12.59 1.58
CA ILE A 150 -5.95 -11.43 2.07
C ILE A 150 -6.73 -10.15 1.72
N VAL A 151 -6.99 -9.29 2.69
CA VAL A 151 -7.65 -7.99 2.49
C VAL A 151 -6.70 -6.87 2.91
N ILE A 152 -6.54 -5.88 2.03
CA ILE A 152 -5.44 -4.91 2.12
C ILE A 152 -6.02 -3.50 2.03
N VAL A 153 -5.70 -2.66 3.01
CA VAL A 153 -5.86 -1.20 2.92
C VAL A 153 -4.48 -0.59 2.72
N GLN A 154 -4.28 0.02 1.56
CA GLN A 154 -3.11 0.83 1.21
C GLN A 154 -3.57 2.28 1.03
N HIS A 155 -3.03 3.20 1.84
CA HIS A 155 -3.27 4.63 1.63
C HIS A 155 -2.55 5.08 0.36
N MET A 156 -3.34 5.29 -0.69
CA MET A 156 -2.86 5.67 -2.00
C MET A 156 -3.97 6.41 -2.75
N PRO A 157 -3.65 7.34 -3.66
CA PRO A 157 -4.68 8.11 -4.33
C PRO A 157 -5.54 7.28 -5.31
N ALA A 158 -6.73 7.80 -5.64
CA ALA A 158 -7.75 7.13 -6.46
C ALA A 158 -7.26 6.51 -7.79
N PRO A 159 -6.42 7.18 -8.61
CA PRO A 159 -5.99 6.63 -9.90
C PRO A 159 -5.08 5.39 -9.79
N PHE A 160 -4.57 5.07 -8.61
CA PHE A 160 -3.48 4.09 -8.47
C PHE A 160 -3.91 2.73 -7.90
N THR A 161 -5.00 2.62 -7.12
CA THR A 161 -5.36 1.35 -6.46
C THR A 161 -5.62 0.22 -7.43
N LYS A 162 -6.36 0.50 -8.51
CA LYS A 162 -6.62 -0.47 -9.57
C LYS A 162 -5.34 -0.86 -10.30
N THR A 163 -4.57 0.12 -10.77
CA THR A 163 -3.31 -0.12 -11.49
C THR A 163 -2.30 -0.89 -10.63
N PHE A 164 -2.26 -0.62 -9.33
CA PHE A 164 -1.40 -1.32 -8.38
C PHE A 164 -1.82 -2.78 -8.18
N ALA A 165 -3.12 -3.03 -8.02
CA ALA A 165 -3.65 -4.39 -7.93
C ALA A 165 -3.35 -5.22 -9.19
N ASP A 166 -3.56 -4.64 -10.37
CA ASP A 166 -3.29 -5.29 -11.66
C ASP A 166 -1.80 -5.58 -11.83
N ARG A 167 -0.94 -4.66 -11.37
CA ARG A 167 0.50 -4.84 -11.39
C ARG A 167 0.94 -6.00 -10.48
N LEU A 168 0.46 -6.01 -9.24
CA LEU A 168 0.75 -7.09 -8.29
C LEU A 168 0.27 -8.44 -8.84
N HIS A 169 -0.94 -8.49 -9.42
CA HIS A 169 -1.47 -9.70 -10.05
C HIS A 169 -0.50 -10.28 -11.09
N GLY A 170 0.12 -9.43 -11.91
CA GLY A 170 1.06 -9.85 -12.95
C GLY A 170 2.41 -10.37 -12.43
N ILE A 171 2.74 -10.19 -11.14
CA ILE A 171 4.03 -10.58 -10.56
C ILE A 171 3.90 -11.55 -9.37
N THR A 172 2.69 -11.89 -8.93
CA THR A 172 2.43 -12.80 -7.80
C THR A 172 1.89 -14.14 -8.27
N SER A 173 2.10 -15.20 -7.49
CA SER A 173 1.51 -16.52 -7.80
C SER A 173 0.04 -16.64 -7.36
N ILE A 174 -0.38 -15.80 -6.40
CA ILE A 174 -1.78 -15.68 -5.99
C ILE A 174 -2.53 -14.66 -6.85
N GLY A 175 -3.86 -14.76 -6.91
CA GLY A 175 -4.67 -13.77 -7.62
C GLY A 175 -4.80 -12.47 -6.82
N VAL A 176 -4.35 -11.35 -7.36
CA VAL A 176 -4.55 -10.01 -6.76
C VAL A 176 -5.58 -9.22 -7.56
N GLN A 177 -6.42 -8.44 -6.90
CA GLN A 177 -7.37 -7.53 -7.56
C GLN A 177 -7.76 -6.37 -6.64
N GLU A 178 -8.31 -5.31 -7.23
CA GLU A 178 -9.04 -4.30 -6.45
C GLU A 178 -10.32 -4.92 -5.87
N ALA A 179 -10.69 -4.50 -4.67
CA ALA A 179 -11.88 -4.95 -3.98
C ALA A 179 -13.14 -4.51 -4.73
N VAL A 180 -14.12 -5.41 -4.80
CA VAL A 180 -15.39 -5.18 -5.51
C VAL A 180 -16.52 -5.43 -4.53
N HIS A 181 -17.49 -4.53 -4.52
CA HIS A 181 -18.66 -4.62 -3.64
C HIS A 181 -19.44 -5.93 -3.89
N ASP A 182 -19.93 -6.54 -2.80
CA ASP A 182 -20.74 -7.77 -2.78
C ASP A 182 -20.07 -9.00 -3.43
N LYS A 183 -18.75 -8.98 -3.53
CA LYS A 183 -17.96 -10.15 -3.95
C LYS A 183 -17.49 -10.94 -2.74
N LYS A 184 -17.66 -12.26 -2.82
CA LYS A 184 -17.17 -13.22 -1.81
C LYS A 184 -15.64 -13.24 -1.78
N LEU A 185 -15.07 -13.35 -0.59
CA LEU A 185 -13.63 -13.60 -0.42
C LEU A 185 -13.30 -15.06 -0.76
N GLU A 186 -12.29 -15.25 -1.59
CA GLU A 186 -11.79 -16.56 -2.01
C GLU A 186 -10.38 -16.79 -1.44
N SER A 187 -10.12 -18.04 -1.03
CA SER A 187 -8.79 -18.48 -0.60
C SER A 187 -7.74 -18.28 -1.69
N GLY A 188 -6.51 -17.93 -1.28
CA GLY A 188 -5.40 -17.75 -2.23
C GLY A 188 -5.55 -16.51 -3.11
N ARG A 189 -6.31 -15.51 -2.65
CA ARG A 189 -6.47 -14.23 -3.33
C ARG A 189 -6.22 -13.05 -2.38
N ALA A 190 -5.73 -11.95 -2.95
CA ALA A 190 -5.58 -10.68 -2.26
C ALA A 190 -6.47 -9.60 -2.87
N TYR A 191 -7.09 -8.80 -2.01
CA TYR A 191 -8.04 -7.75 -2.38
C TYR A 191 -7.55 -6.41 -1.84
N ILE A 192 -7.29 -5.46 -2.72
CA ILE A 192 -6.83 -4.11 -2.36
C ILE A 192 -8.04 -3.18 -2.30
N ALA A 193 -8.23 -2.50 -1.18
CA ALA A 193 -9.31 -1.54 -1.00
C ALA A 193 -9.21 -0.43 -2.06
N LYS A 194 -10.37 -0.12 -2.67
CA LYS A 194 -10.49 0.94 -3.67
C LYS A 194 -10.32 2.31 -3.02
N ALA A 195 -9.48 3.15 -3.60
CA ALA A 195 -9.31 4.51 -3.10
C ALA A 195 -10.60 5.35 -3.25
N GLY A 196 -10.88 6.18 -2.24
CA GLY A 196 -12.13 6.94 -2.11
C GLY A 196 -13.31 6.16 -1.51
N ALA A 197 -13.16 4.86 -1.25
CA ALA A 197 -14.16 4.04 -0.58
C ALA A 197 -13.55 3.26 0.60
N HIS A 198 -14.34 2.98 1.63
CA HIS A 198 -13.91 2.07 2.70
C HIS A 198 -14.19 0.63 2.30
N LEU A 199 -13.28 -0.26 2.67
CA LEU A 199 -13.47 -1.70 2.57
C LEU A 199 -13.78 -2.24 3.97
N THR A 200 -14.97 -2.83 4.13
CA THR A 200 -15.35 -3.63 5.29
C THR A 200 -15.70 -5.06 4.85
N ILE A 201 -15.62 -6.01 5.77
CA ILE A 201 -15.98 -7.40 5.52
C ILE A 201 -17.24 -7.74 6.32
N GLU A 202 -18.16 -8.45 5.67
CA GLU A 202 -19.42 -8.91 6.25
C GLU A 202 -19.55 -10.43 6.14
N GLU A 203 -20.13 -11.06 7.15
CA GLU A 203 -20.51 -12.47 7.08
C GLU A 203 -21.95 -12.61 6.57
N LYS A 204 -22.14 -13.35 5.46
CA LYS A 204 -23.45 -13.69 4.89
C LYS A 204 -23.49 -15.15 4.47
N GLY A 205 -24.49 -15.90 4.94
CA GLY A 205 -24.68 -17.31 4.55
C GLY A 205 -23.45 -18.21 4.79
N GLY A 206 -22.68 -17.94 5.85
CA GLY A 206 -21.46 -18.69 6.20
C GLY A 206 -20.23 -18.39 5.33
N GLY A 207 -20.33 -17.40 4.43
CA GLY A 207 -19.23 -16.85 3.64
C GLY A 207 -18.89 -15.40 4.05
N LEU A 208 -17.70 -14.95 3.67
CA LEU A 208 -17.25 -13.57 3.88
C LEU A 208 -17.36 -12.78 2.58
N TYR A 209 -17.92 -11.58 2.65
CA TYR A 209 -18.19 -10.71 1.50
C TYR A 209 -17.57 -9.33 1.72
N MET A 210 -17.07 -8.73 0.64
CA MET A 210 -16.53 -7.38 0.64
C MET A 210 -17.64 -6.35 0.51
N PHE A 211 -17.63 -5.32 1.35
CA PHE A 211 -18.49 -4.17 1.27
C PHE A 211 -17.65 -2.92 1.03
N CYS A 212 -17.78 -2.32 -0.15
CA CYS A 212 -16.89 -1.26 -0.66
C CYS A 212 -17.58 0.13 -0.73
N ASP A 213 -18.41 0.48 0.24
CA ASP A 213 -19.05 1.80 0.29
C ASP A 213 -19.53 2.17 1.71
N ALA A 214 -18.75 1.82 2.73
CA ALA A 214 -19.12 2.20 4.09
C ALA A 214 -19.11 3.75 4.19
N PRO A 215 -20.13 4.38 4.80
CA PRO A 215 -20.13 5.82 5.01
C PRO A 215 -18.91 6.21 5.87
N PRO A 216 -18.32 7.40 5.64
CA PRO A 216 -17.23 7.88 6.48
C PRO A 216 -17.75 8.16 7.88
N ASP A 217 -16.99 7.78 8.91
CA ASP A 217 -17.31 8.19 10.28
C ASP A 217 -16.91 9.67 10.48
N PRO A 218 -17.58 10.42 11.37
CA PRO A 218 -17.20 11.79 11.70
C PRO A 218 -15.73 11.86 12.17
N GLY A 219 -14.92 12.68 11.49
CA GLY A 219 -13.50 12.85 11.82
C GLY A 219 -12.55 11.84 11.15
N GLU A 220 -13.02 11.01 10.21
CA GLU A 220 -12.13 10.18 9.40
C GLU A 220 -11.43 10.98 8.31
N TYR A 221 -10.09 10.90 8.29
CA TYR A 221 -9.23 11.60 7.34
C TYR A 221 -8.74 10.71 6.18
N HIS A 222 -8.97 9.39 6.23
CA HIS A 222 -8.46 8.42 5.25
C HIS A 222 -9.57 7.57 4.64
N ARG A 223 -9.61 7.49 3.31
CA ARG A 223 -10.54 6.64 2.54
C ARG A 223 -9.77 5.95 1.41
N PRO A 224 -9.42 4.65 1.54
CA PRO A 224 -9.81 3.69 2.59
C PRO A 224 -9.14 3.94 3.96
N SER A 225 -9.72 3.36 5.01
CA SER A 225 -9.24 3.40 6.41
C SER A 225 -8.96 1.98 6.92
N VAL A 226 -7.80 1.79 7.55
CA VAL A 226 -7.38 0.52 8.15
C VAL A 226 -8.24 0.20 9.36
N ASN A 227 -8.57 1.21 10.17
CA ASN A 227 -9.46 1.04 11.32
C ASN A 227 -10.81 0.45 10.90
N ARG A 228 -11.42 0.94 9.82
CA ARG A 228 -12.73 0.43 9.34
C ARG A 228 -12.65 -1.03 8.94
N LEU A 229 -11.60 -1.42 8.20
CA LEU A 229 -11.38 -2.81 7.83
C LEU A 229 -11.24 -3.68 9.08
N PHE A 230 -10.36 -3.32 10.01
CA PHE A 230 -10.06 -4.12 11.19
C PHE A 230 -11.25 -4.19 12.16
N THR A 231 -11.96 -3.09 12.38
CA THR A 231 -13.18 -3.06 13.20
C THR A 231 -14.28 -3.93 12.61
N SER A 232 -14.48 -3.93 11.27
CA SER A 232 -15.46 -4.82 10.65
C SER A 232 -15.11 -6.29 10.85
N LEU A 233 -13.82 -6.64 10.73
CA LEU A 233 -13.31 -7.98 10.98
C LEU A 233 -13.44 -8.40 12.45
N SER A 234 -13.35 -7.46 13.39
CA SER A 234 -13.48 -7.77 14.81
C SER A 234 -14.90 -8.22 15.19
N GLN A 235 -15.91 -7.91 14.38
CA GLN A 235 -17.30 -8.34 14.61
C GLN A 235 -17.58 -9.77 14.10
N ILE A 236 -16.64 -10.38 13.39
CA ILE A 236 -16.81 -11.70 12.78
C ILE A 236 -16.16 -12.76 13.67
N SER A 237 -16.97 -13.63 14.28
CA SER A 237 -16.51 -14.63 15.26
C SER A 237 -16.19 -16.00 14.68
N ASN A 238 -16.61 -16.28 13.45
CA ASN A 238 -16.47 -17.59 12.82
C ASN A 238 -15.11 -17.78 12.09
N VAL A 239 -14.25 -16.76 12.10
CA VAL A 239 -12.91 -16.78 11.50
C VAL A 239 -11.85 -16.25 12.45
N GLN A 240 -10.63 -16.76 12.32
CA GLN A 240 -9.44 -16.16 12.91
C GLN A 240 -8.94 -15.03 12.01
N VAL A 241 -8.60 -13.89 12.58
CA VAL A 241 -8.08 -12.73 11.87
C VAL A 241 -6.59 -12.58 12.20
N MET A 242 -5.73 -12.70 11.19
CA MET A 242 -4.33 -12.31 11.31
C MET A 242 -4.14 -10.91 10.72
N ALA A 243 -4.01 -9.92 11.59
CA ALA A 243 -3.86 -8.51 11.18
C ALA A 243 -2.40 -8.05 11.24
N PHE A 244 -1.97 -7.36 10.19
CA PHE A 244 -0.64 -6.79 10.05
C PHE A 244 -0.75 -5.29 9.77
N VAL A 245 -0.13 -4.47 10.61
CA VAL A 245 0.09 -3.05 10.32
C VAL A 245 1.53 -2.91 9.88
N LEU A 246 1.74 -2.49 8.63
CA LEU A 246 3.06 -2.31 8.03
C LEU A 246 3.49 -0.83 8.12
N THR A 247 4.46 -0.44 7.29
CA THR A 247 5.02 0.92 7.28
C THR A 247 3.95 1.98 7.01
N GLY A 248 4.08 3.11 7.71
CA GLY A 248 3.23 4.30 7.60
C GLY A 248 3.33 5.17 8.86
N MET A 249 2.98 6.45 8.74
CA MET A 249 2.74 7.34 9.88
C MET A 249 1.24 7.56 10.10
N GLY A 250 0.90 8.00 11.31
CA GLY A 250 -0.48 8.19 11.75
C GLY A 250 -0.90 7.10 12.72
N SER A 251 -2.18 7.14 13.10
CA SER A 251 -2.78 6.20 14.05
C SER A 251 -3.84 5.32 13.40
N ASP A 252 -3.95 5.33 12.08
CA ASP A 252 -4.92 4.49 11.39
C ASP A 252 -4.52 3.00 11.50
N GLY A 253 -5.49 2.17 11.84
CA GLY A 253 -5.31 0.77 12.22
C GLY A 253 -5.14 0.54 13.73
N LYS A 254 -4.82 1.57 14.53
CA LYS A 254 -4.62 1.43 15.98
C LYS A 254 -5.90 0.99 16.71
N GLU A 255 -6.99 1.72 16.50
CA GLU A 255 -8.26 1.44 17.19
C GLU A 255 -8.88 0.13 16.67
N GLY A 256 -8.81 -0.12 15.36
CA GLY A 256 -9.26 -1.40 14.80
C GLY A 256 -8.44 -2.60 15.30
N ALA A 257 -7.12 -2.45 15.46
CA ALA A 257 -6.28 -3.50 16.04
C ALA A 257 -6.61 -3.75 17.52
N LYS A 258 -6.93 -2.68 18.27
CA LYS A 258 -7.44 -2.80 19.64
C LYS A 258 -8.74 -3.60 19.67
N SER A 259 -9.71 -3.28 18.80
CA SER A 259 -10.98 -4.02 18.70
C SER A 259 -10.78 -5.49 18.34
N LEU A 260 -9.85 -5.80 17.43
CA LEU A 260 -9.50 -7.17 17.07
C LEU A 260 -8.96 -7.97 18.26
N LYS A 261 -8.12 -7.34 19.08
CA LYS A 261 -7.54 -7.94 20.29
C LYS A 261 -8.57 -8.15 21.39
N GLU A 262 -9.43 -7.16 21.63
CA GLU A 262 -10.47 -7.21 22.66
C GLU A 262 -11.52 -8.30 22.37
N ASN A 263 -11.84 -8.53 21.10
CA ASN A 263 -12.81 -9.55 20.69
C ASN A 263 -12.21 -10.97 20.56
N GLY A 264 -10.91 -11.14 20.81
CA GLY A 264 -10.24 -12.46 20.80
C GLY A 264 -10.07 -13.11 19.42
N ASN A 265 -10.39 -12.38 18.34
CA ASN A 265 -10.32 -12.89 16.97
C ASN A 265 -8.93 -12.76 16.34
N ALA A 266 -8.02 -11.98 16.95
CA ALA A 266 -6.63 -11.86 16.55
C ALA A 266 -5.67 -12.36 17.63
N PRO A 267 -4.69 -13.21 17.29
CA PRO A 267 -3.64 -13.69 18.20
C PRO A 267 -2.61 -12.60 18.54
#